data_AF-A0A1I6LC33-F1
#
_entry.id   AF-A0A1I6LC33-F1
#
_cell.length_a   1.000
_cell.length_b   1.000
_cell.length_c   1.000
_cell.angle_alpha   90.00
_cell.angle_beta   90.00
_cell.angle_gamma   90.00
#
_symmetry.space_group_name_H-M   'P 1'
#
loop_
_entity.id
_entity.type
_entity.pdbx_description
1 polymer ?
#
loop_
_entity_poly.entity_id
_entity_poly.type
_entity_poly.pdbx_seq_one_letter_code
_entity_poly.pdbx_strand_id
1 'polypeptide(L)' 'MIEFRSADGAVVQLDPLLVESVRPDADGVVLRMINGVRQAVKEPYGEVLERLARF' A
#
# COMPACT_ATOMS: atom_id res chain seq x y z
N MET A 1 0.25 -10.56 -8.08
CA MET A 1 1.39 -9.77 -7.56
C MET A 1 1.41 -8.42 -8.27
N ILE A 2 1.47 -7.32 -7.52
CA ILE A 2 1.50 -5.95 -8.02
C ILE A 2 2.79 -5.29 -7.51
N GLU A 3 3.46 -4.56 -8.38
CA GLU A 3 4.65 -3.77 -8.01
C GLU A 3 4.20 -2.40 -7.56
N PHE A 4 4.66 -1.97 -6.38
CA PHE A 4 4.45 -0.64 -5.85
C PHE A 4 5.78 0.08 -5.66
N ARG A 5 5.76 1.41 -5.73
CA ARG A 5 6.82 2.27 -5.22
C ARG A 5 6.48 2.70 -3.81
N SER A 6 7.40 2.48 -2.89
CA SER A 6 7.36 3.04 -1.55
C SER A 6 7.76 4.52 -1.55
N ALA A 7 7.54 5.18 -0.41
CA ALA A 7 7.84 6.60 -0.22
C ALA A 7 9.34 6.94 -0.42
N ASP A 8 10.22 5.98 -0.16
CA ASP A 8 11.68 6.09 -0.39
C ASP A 8 12.11 5.77 -1.83
N GLY A 9 11.16 5.50 -2.74
CA GLY A 9 11.42 5.18 -4.13
C GLY A 9 11.80 3.72 -4.40
N ALA A 10 11.87 2.86 -3.38
CA ALA A 10 12.10 1.44 -3.58
C ALA A 10 10.89 0.77 -4.25
N VAL A 11 11.15 -0.26 -5.07
CA VAL A 11 10.10 -1.09 -5.65
C VAL A 11 9.83 -2.25 -4.71
N VAL A 12 8.58 -2.40 -4.31
CA VAL A 12 8.08 -3.47 -3.45
C VAL A 12 7.02 -4.27 -4.19
N GLN A 13 7.19 -5.59 -4.21
CA GLN A 13 6.22 -6.50 -4.81
C GLN A 13 5.28 -7.02 -3.73
N LEU A 14 3.98 -6.81 -3.92
CA LEU A 14 2.95 -7.22 -2.98
C LEU A 14 1.95 -8.15 -3.64
N ASP A 15 1.53 -9.17 -2.90
CA ASP A 15 0.36 -9.96 -3.27
C ASP A 15 -0.89 -9.34 -2.63
N PRO A 16 -1.86 -8.83 -3.42
CA PRO A 16 -3.09 -8.25 -2.90
C PRO A 16 -3.88 -9.21 -2.00
N LEU A 17 -3.75 -10.53 -2.20
CA LEU A 17 -4.42 -11.54 -1.38
C LEU A 17 -3.88 -11.61 0.06
N LEU A 18 -2.70 -11.04 0.30
CA LEU A 18 -2.05 -11.00 1.61
C LEU A 18 -2.24 -9.66 2.32
N VAL A 19 -3.00 -8.72 1.74
CA VAL A 19 -3.31 -7.41 2.34
C VAL A 19 -4.48 -7.57 3.30
N GLU A 20 -4.25 -7.27 4.58
CA GLU A 20 -5.26 -7.29 5.65
C GLU A 20 -6.06 -5.98 5.67
N SER A 21 -5.39 -4.83 5.53
CA SER A 21 -6.08 -3.53 5.50
C SER A 21 -5.26 -2.44 4.79
N VAL A 22 -5.95 -1.40 4.33
CA VAL A 22 -5.37 -0.21 3.69
C VAL A 22 -5.74 1.01 4.53
N ARG A 23 -4.76 1.86 4.87
CA ARG A 23 -4.98 3.10 5.64
C ARG A 23 -4.34 4.30 4.94
N PRO A 24 -4.96 5.49 4.99
CA PRO A 24 -4.38 6.69 4.40
C PRO A 24 -3.19 7.14 5.26
N ASP A 25 -2.19 7.71 4.62
CA ASP A 25 -1.01 8.28 5.26
C ASP A 25 -0.65 9.61 4.57
N ALA A 26 0.20 10.43 5.21
CA ALA A 26 0.51 11.77 4.72
C ALA A 26 1.09 11.79 3.28
N ASP A 27 1.83 10.74 2.90
CA ASP A 27 2.52 10.64 1.61
C ASP A 27 1.99 9.50 0.71
N GLY A 28 0.80 8.97 0.99
CA GLY A 28 0.14 7.92 0.20
C GLY A 28 -0.74 7.01 1.06
N VAL A 29 -0.43 5.71 1.09
CA VAL A 29 -1.15 4.73 1.90
C VAL A 29 -0.22 3.74 2.58
N VAL A 30 -0.65 3.24 3.73
CA VAL A 30 -0.01 2.13 4.44
C VAL A 30 -0.87 0.89 4.28
N LEU A 31 -0.29 -0.14 3.67
CA LEU A 31 -0.84 -1.49 3.58
C LEU A 31 -0.37 -2.29 4.80
N ARG A 32 -1.31 -2.86 5.54
CA ARG A 32 -1.03 -3.85 6.57
C ARG A 32 -1.25 -5.23 5.98
N MET A 33 -0.23 -6.07 6.03
CA MET A 33 -0.23 -7.44 5.54
C MET A 33 -0.74 -8.40 6.63
N ILE A 34 -1.28 -9.57 6.25
CA ILE A 34 -1.79 -10.58 7.19
C ILE A 34 -0.74 -11.12 8.17
N ASN A 35 0.54 -11.00 7.84
CA ASN A 35 1.65 -11.37 8.72
C ASN A 35 2.06 -10.24 9.69
N GLY A 36 1.32 -9.14 9.72
CA GLY A 36 1.57 -7.96 10.56
C GLY A 36 2.54 -6.94 9.98
N VAL A 37 3.20 -7.22 8.85
CA VAL A 37 4.09 -6.27 8.17
C VAL A 37 3.30 -5.06 7.67
N ARG A 38 3.90 -3.87 7.78
CA ARG A 38 3.34 -2.63 7.25
C ARG A 38 4.21 -2.13 6.10
N GLN A 39 3.59 -1.82 4.98
CA GLN A 39 4.26 -1.32 3.79
C GLN A 39 3.64 0.01 3.37
N ALA A 40 4.43 1.09 3.41
CA ALA A 40 4.04 2.36 2.80
C ALA A 40 4.22 2.27 1.29
N VAL A 41 3.18 2.66 0.53
CA VAL A 41 3.17 2.68 -0.94
C VAL A 41 2.51 3.95 -1.46
N LYS A 42 2.93 4.38 -2.64
CA LYS A 42 2.45 5.60 -3.29
C LYS A 42 1.99 5.40 -4.73
N GLU A 43 2.71 4.59 -5.49
CA GLU A 43 2.42 4.32 -6.91
C GLU A 43 2.61 2.83 -7.21
N PRO A 44 2.12 2.30 -8.34
CA PRO A 44 1.03 2.85 -9.14
C PRO A 44 -0.29 2.75 -8.36
N TYR A 45 -1.31 3.52 -8.77
CA TYR A 45 -2.66 3.52 -8.18
C TYR A 45 -2.84 4.22 -6.81
N GLY A 46 -1.96 5.18 -6.47
CA GLY A 46 -2.09 5.98 -5.25
C GLY A 46 -3.50 6.50 -5.01
N GLU A 47 -4.12 7.14 -6.01
CA GLU A 47 -5.51 7.66 -5.90
C GLU A 47 -6.54 6.56 -5.59
N VAL A 48 -6.41 5.38 -6.20
CA VAL A 48 -7.35 4.26 -5.96
C VAL A 48 -7.19 3.74 -4.54
N LEU A 49 -5.94 3.56 -4.10
CA LEU A 49 -5.64 3.09 -2.75
C LEU A 49 -6.07 4.09 -1.69
N GLU A 50 -5.80 5.39 -1.89
CA GLU A 50 -6.25 6.45 -1.00
C GLU A 50 -7.78 6.49 -0.88
N ARG A 51 -8.51 6.28 -2.00
CA ARG A 51 -9.97 6.17 -1.97
C ARG A 51 -10.43 4.96 -1.18
N LEU A 52 -9.83 3.79 -1.40
CA LEU A 52 -10.15 2.57 -0.65
C LEU A 52 -9.85 2.72 0.85
N ALA A 53 -8.80 3.45 1.20
CA ALA A 53 -8.37 3.63 2.58
C ALA A 53 -9.32 4.49 3.44
N ARG A 54 -10.23 5.24 2.81
CA ARG A 54 -11.20 6.12 3.48
C ARG A 54 -12.54 5.43 3.83
N PHE A 55 -12.75 4.20 3.39
CA PHE A 55 -13.92 3.37 3.73
C PHE A 55 -13.62 2.44 4.90
#